data_AF-W1WD82-F1
#
_entry.id   AF-W1WD82-F1
#
_cell.length_a   1.000
_cell.length_b   1.000
_cell.length_c   1.000
_cell.angle_alpha   90.00
_cell.angle_beta   90.00
_cell.angle_gamma   90.00
#
_symmetry.space_group_name_H-M   'P 1'
#
loop_
_entity.id
_entity.type
_entity.pdbx_description
1 polymer ?
#
loop_
_entity_poly.entity_id
_entity_poly.type
_entity_poly.pdbx_seq_one_letter_code
_entity_poly.pdbx_strand_id
1 'polypeptide(L)' 'HIRDESHDHAIGGHRKKRAKVKNTSSLETIEGVGPKRRQMLLKYMGGLQGLRNASVEEIAKVPGISQGLAEKIFWSLKH' A
#
# COMPACT_ATOMS: atom_id res chain seq x y z
N HIS A 1 27.04 12.99 22.09
CA HIS A 1 27.09 12.99 20.62
C HIS A 1 26.83 11.56 20.14
N ILE A 2 25.90 11.42 19.18
CA ILE A 2 25.58 10.22 18.39
C ILE A 2 24.52 9.28 19.00
N ARG A 3 23.29 9.48 18.48
CA ARG A 3 22.22 8.51 18.18
C ARG A 3 21.35 8.06 19.36
N ASP A 4 20.22 8.72 19.66
CA ASP A 4 18.96 8.68 18.88
C ASP A 4 18.80 7.40 18.06
N GLU A 5 17.81 6.55 18.22
CA GLU A 5 16.68 6.44 19.13
C GLU A 5 16.04 5.12 18.68
N SER A 6 15.46 4.35 19.60
CA SER A 6 14.47 3.33 19.25
C SER A 6 14.96 2.18 18.37
N HIS A 7 15.74 1.26 18.96
CA HIS A 7 15.79 -0.12 18.45
C HIS A 7 14.38 -0.72 18.48
N ASP A 8 13.82 -0.79 17.28
CA ASP A 8 12.79 -1.70 16.77
C ASP A 8 11.92 -2.40 17.82
N HIS A 9 10.76 -1.80 18.04
CA HIS A 9 9.65 -2.35 18.80
C HIS A 9 9.27 -3.75 18.29
N ALA A 10 9.77 -4.77 18.98
CA ALA A 10 9.50 -6.18 18.74
C ALA A 10 8.13 -6.65 19.30
N ILE A 11 7.25 -5.77 19.80
CA ILE A 11 5.98 -6.23 20.41
C ILE A 11 4.81 -5.40 19.89
N GLY A 12 4.31 -5.80 18.72
CA GLY A 12 3.06 -5.34 18.13
C GLY A 12 2.18 -6.50 17.67
N GLY A 13 2.29 -7.66 18.32
CA GLY A 13 1.33 -8.75 18.19
C GLY A 13 -0.06 -8.22 18.56
N HIS A 14 -1.10 -8.61 17.81
CA HIS A 14 -2.51 -8.24 17.99
C HIS A 14 -3.02 -6.91 17.39
N ARG A 15 -2.20 -6.02 16.81
CA ARG A 15 -2.73 -4.88 15.99
C ARG A 15 -2.93 -5.20 14.51
N LYS A 16 -2.32 -6.29 14.00
CA LYS A 16 -2.37 -6.65 12.56
C LYS A 16 -3.75 -7.13 12.08
N LYS A 17 -4.61 -7.68 12.95
CA LYS A 17 -5.94 -8.19 12.52
C LYS A 17 -6.94 -7.08 12.17
N ARG A 18 -6.89 -5.91 12.80
CA ARG A 18 -7.79 -4.78 12.49
C ARG A 18 -7.33 -3.92 11.30
N ALA A 19 -6.02 -3.79 11.10
CA ALA A 19 -5.48 -3.10 9.92
C ALA A 19 -5.81 -3.85 8.61
N LYS A 20 -5.95 -5.19 8.66
CA LYS A 20 -6.29 -6.01 7.49
C LYS A 20 -7.70 -5.73 6.96
N VAL A 21 -8.66 -5.40 7.85
CA VAL A 21 -10.06 -5.16 7.48
C VAL A 21 -10.31 -3.72 7.01
N LYS A 22 -9.63 -2.71 7.59
CA LYS A 22 -9.78 -1.33 7.12
C LYS A 22 -9.02 -1.04 5.81
N ASN A 23 -7.88 -1.68 5.59
CA ASN A 23 -7.07 -1.43 4.38
C ASN A 23 -7.44 -2.33 3.19
N THR A 24 -8.38 -3.27 3.35
CA THR A 24 -8.92 -4.06 2.24
C THR A 24 -9.90 -3.24 1.42
N SER A 25 -10.78 -2.50 2.09
CA SER A 25 -11.87 -1.76 1.47
C SER A 25 -11.41 -0.66 0.51
N SER A 26 -10.37 0.12 0.87
CA SER A 26 -9.95 1.30 0.08
C SER A 26 -9.47 0.96 -1.34
N LEU A 27 -8.88 -0.23 -1.55
CA LEU A 27 -8.43 -0.67 -2.87
C LEU A 27 -9.55 -1.39 -3.64
N GLU A 28 -10.50 -1.98 -2.93
CA GLU A 28 -11.65 -2.68 -3.53
C GLU A 28 -12.73 -1.71 -4.03
N THR A 29 -12.78 -0.49 -3.48
CA THR A 29 -13.65 0.59 -3.96
C THR A 29 -13.16 1.21 -5.28
N ILE A 30 -11.94 0.90 -5.72
CA ILE A 30 -11.36 1.47 -6.94
C ILE A 30 -11.77 0.63 -8.14
N GLU A 31 -12.62 1.21 -8.98
CA GLU A 31 -13.04 0.60 -10.23
C GLU A 31 -11.81 0.30 -11.12
N GLY A 32 -11.62 -0.99 -11.42
CA GLY A 32 -10.47 -1.49 -12.19
C GLY A 32 -9.37 -2.14 -11.34
N VAL A 33 -9.39 -2.04 -10.02
CA VAL A 33 -8.43 -2.71 -9.12
C VAL A 33 -9.04 -3.99 -8.54
N GLY A 34 -8.98 -5.07 -9.32
CA GLY A 34 -9.37 -6.40 -8.85
C GLY A 34 -8.38 -7.01 -7.85
N PRO A 35 -8.77 -8.14 -7.20
CA PRO A 35 -7.94 -8.82 -6.20
C PRO A 35 -6.56 -9.22 -6.72
N LYS A 36 -6.46 -9.58 -8.01
CA LYS A 36 -5.20 -9.93 -8.69
C LYS A 36 -4.23 -8.74 -8.78
N ARG A 37 -4.70 -7.60 -9.28
CA ARG A 37 -3.91 -6.35 -9.39
C ARG A 37 -3.47 -5.87 -8.02
N ARG A 38 -4.36 -5.94 -7.03
CA ARG A 38 -4.05 -5.61 -5.65
C ARG A 38 -2.92 -6.46 -5.08
N GLN A 39 -2.97 -7.79 -5.23
CA GLN A 39 -1.89 -8.65 -4.77
C GLN A 39 -0.57 -8.31 -5.46
N MET A 40 -0.60 -8.01 -6.76
CA MET A 40 0.60 -7.60 -7.50
C MET A 40 1.15 -6.27 -6.97
N LEU A 41 0.31 -5.27 -6.75
CA LEU A 41 0.69 -3.98 -6.15
C LEU A 41 1.35 -4.16 -4.78
N LEU A 42 0.71 -4.93 -3.90
CA LEU A 42 1.26 -5.22 -2.58
C LEU A 42 2.58 -5.99 -2.67
N LYS A 43 2.71 -6.92 -3.61
CA LYS A 43 3.95 -7.68 -3.82
C LYS A 43 5.07 -6.78 -4.36
N TYR A 44 4.79 -5.92 -5.33
CA TYR A 44 5.76 -5.00 -5.94
C TYR A 44 6.23 -3.93 -4.96
N MET A 45 5.32 -3.41 -4.14
CA MET A 45 5.61 -2.29 -3.25
C MET A 45 6.11 -2.73 -1.88
N GLY A 46 6.20 -4.04 -1.60
CA GLY A 46 6.57 -4.55 -0.27
C GLY A 46 5.47 -4.38 0.78
N GLY A 47 4.22 -4.25 0.34
CA GLY A 47 3.03 -4.16 1.18
C GLY A 47 2.28 -2.84 1.04
N LEU A 48 1.29 -2.65 1.91
CA LEU A 48 0.40 -1.50 1.83
C LEU A 48 1.06 -0.20 2.28
N GLN A 49 2.04 -0.29 3.18
CA GLN A 49 2.83 0.85 3.61
C GLN A 49 3.70 1.38 2.47
N GLY A 50 4.36 0.48 1.74
CA GLY A 50 5.12 0.84 0.54
C GLY A 50 4.20 1.45 -0.53
N LEU A 51 3.03 0.85 -0.76
CA LEU A 51 2.06 1.38 -1.71
C LEU A 51 1.52 2.78 -1.33
N ARG A 52 1.35 3.08 -0.03
CA ARG A 52 0.95 4.43 0.44
C ARG A 52 2.05 5.49 0.31
N ASN A 53 3.31 5.06 0.39
CA ASN A 53 4.46 5.93 0.24
C ASN A 53 4.92 6.04 -1.22
N ALA A 54 4.46 5.13 -2.08
CA ALA A 54 4.82 5.09 -3.48
C ALA A 54 4.24 6.27 -4.27
N SER A 55 4.98 6.68 -5.29
CA SER A 55 4.50 7.67 -6.25
C SER A 55 3.60 7.05 -7.32
N VAL A 56 2.83 7.88 -8.04
CA VAL A 56 2.03 7.45 -9.19
C VAL A 56 2.88 6.67 -10.20
N GLU A 57 4.10 7.14 -10.45
CA GLU A 57 5.04 6.50 -11.38
C GLU A 57 5.43 5.09 -10.93
N GLU A 58 5.70 4.92 -9.63
CA GLU A 58 6.02 3.61 -9.06
C GLU A 58 4.85 2.64 -9.13
N ILE A 59 3.64 3.13 -8.91
CA ILE A 59 2.41 2.34 -9.06
C ILE A 59 2.19 1.98 -10.54
N ALA A 60 2.48 2.88 -11.47
CA ALA A 60 2.39 2.64 -12.90
C ALA A 60 3.46 1.67 -13.44
N LYS A 61 4.59 1.51 -12.74
CA LYS A 61 5.60 0.46 -13.06
C LYS A 61 5.08 -0.96 -12.81
N VAL A 62 3.98 -1.12 -12.07
CA VAL A 62 3.41 -2.44 -11.80
C VAL A 62 2.75 -2.99 -13.06
N PRO A 63 3.11 -4.21 -13.49
CA PRO A 63 2.54 -4.81 -14.69
C PRO A 63 1.04 -4.98 -14.57
N GLY A 64 0.29 -4.48 -15.56
CA GLY A 64 -1.17 -4.51 -15.59
C GLY A 64 -1.86 -3.32 -14.91
N ILE A 65 -1.10 -2.30 -14.52
CA ILE A 65 -1.58 -0.99 -14.08
C ILE A 65 -1.24 0.04 -15.15
N SER A 66 -2.25 0.79 -15.61
CA SER A 66 -2.02 1.95 -16.48
C SER A 66 -1.80 3.20 -15.64
N GLN A 67 -1.22 4.25 -16.24
CA GLN A 67 -0.96 5.52 -15.55
C GLN A 67 -2.23 6.13 -14.93
N GLY A 68 -3.35 6.15 -15.66
CA GLY A 68 -4.62 6.64 -15.12
C GLY A 68 -5.18 5.78 -13.98
N LEU A 69 -4.90 4.47 -13.96
CA LEU A 69 -5.27 3.61 -12.83
C LEU A 69 -4.35 3.85 -11.63
N ALA A 70 -3.06 4.07 -11.88
CA ALA A 70 -2.08 4.39 -10.85
C ALA A 70 -2.43 5.70 -10.12
N GLU A 71 -2.85 6.73 -10.85
CA GLU A 71 -3.34 7.98 -10.28
C GLU A 71 -4.55 7.74 -9.38
N LYS A 72 -5.57 7.02 -9.87
CA LYS A 72 -6.76 6.68 -9.06
C LYS A 72 -6.38 5.97 -7.76
N ILE A 73 -5.45 5.01 -7.83
CA ILE A 73 -4.93 4.29 -6.66
C ILE A 73 -4.23 5.26 -5.70
N PHE A 74 -3.33 6.09 -6.20
CA PHE A 74 -2.59 7.05 -5.41
C PHE A 74 -3.53 8.03 -4.68
N TRP A 75 -4.47 8.63 -5.41
CA TRP A 75 -5.47 9.55 -4.84
C TRP A 75 -6.36 8.86 -3.80
N SER A 76 -6.80 7.63 -4.06
CA SER A 76 -7.63 6.86 -3.12
C SER A 76 -6.91 6.47 -1.83
N LEU A 77 -5.57 6.46 -1.82
CA LEU A 77 -4.76 6.14 -0.64
C LEU A 77 -4.33 7.38 0.15
N LYS A 78 -4.42 8.58 -0.45
CA LYS A 78 -4.09 9.87 0.16
C LYS A 78 -5.29 10.53 0.85
N HIS A 79 -6.51 10.08 0.58
CA HIS A 79 -7.72 10.43 1.32
C HIS A 79 -7.87 9.58 2.58
#